data_AF-A0A2R5EGZ5-F1
#
_entry.id   AF-A0A2R5EGZ5-F1
#
_cell.length_a   1.000
_cell.length_b   1.000
_cell.length_c   1.000
_cell.angle_alpha   90.00
_cell.angle_beta   90.00
_cell.angle_gamma   90.00
#
_symmetry.space_group_name_H-M   'P 1'
#
loop_
_entity.id
_entity.type
_entity.pdbx_description
1 polymer ?
#
loop_
_entity_poly.entity_id
_entity_poly.type
_entity_poly.pdbx_seq_one_letter_code
_entity_poly.pdbx_strand_id
1 'polypeptide(L)'
;MADYFKELGLESSASYAEFSRQCEQQLKDLQRSFVFDKDESALKRIDLITKIRDEITSQEVLSRYAEGLEKNKKDNALMAKTIGLLFVGAIVGTWGIIGLSKLSRDIKPDKIGAFTACQELVRMRLKAPSTADFASYSESTVIEDDRYFRVTSYVDAQNAFGAKLRNRWVCHVQAKKETWQLIDLEFPAL
;
A
#
# COMPACT_ATOMS: atom_id res chain seq x y z
N MET A 1 -48.01 0.60 7.84
CA MET A 1 -47.30 1.81 8.34
C MET A 1 -48.19 3.05 8.35
N ALA A 2 -48.91 3.37 7.27
CA ALA A 2 -49.83 4.53 7.21
C ALA A 2 -50.88 4.58 8.34
N ASP A 3 -51.44 3.43 8.75
CA ASP A 3 -52.46 3.38 9.81
C ASP A 3 -51.92 3.70 11.21
N TYR A 4 -50.66 3.38 11.50
CA TYR A 4 -50.03 3.66 12.80
C TYR A 4 -49.75 5.16 13.02
N PHE A 5 -49.43 5.90 11.95
CA PHE A 5 -49.24 7.36 12.02
C PHE A 5 -50.54 8.07 12.45
N LYS A 6 -51.68 7.56 11.99
CA LYS A 6 -53.00 8.11 12.31
C LYS A 6 -53.42 7.83 13.75
N GLU A 7 -53.08 6.66 14.28
CA GLU A 7 -53.41 6.25 15.66
C GLU A 7 -52.59 7.02 16.72
N LEU A 8 -51.37 7.45 16.36
CA LEU A 8 -50.48 8.24 17.21
C LEU A 8 -50.59 9.76 16.98
N GLY A 9 -51.47 10.20 16.07
CA GLY A 9 -51.73 11.62 15.79
C GLY A 9 -50.61 12.36 15.06
N LEU A 10 -49.76 11.66 14.30
CA LEU A 10 -48.60 12.24 13.62
C LEU A 10 -48.86 12.43 12.11
N GLU A 11 -48.53 13.60 11.57
CA GLU A 11 -48.66 13.88 10.14
C GLU A 11 -47.62 13.08 9.32
N SER A 12 -48.03 12.60 8.14
CA SER A 12 -47.29 11.68 7.28
C SER A 12 -46.01 12.26 6.64
N SER A 13 -45.57 13.44 7.07
CA SER A 13 -44.43 14.20 6.52
C SER A 13 -43.19 14.18 7.43
N ALA A 14 -43.29 13.63 8.63
CA ALA A 14 -42.16 13.53 9.56
C ALA A 14 -41.14 12.50 9.07
N SER A 15 -39.85 12.86 9.10
CA SER A 15 -38.77 11.94 8.77
C SER A 15 -38.74 10.79 9.77
N TYR A 16 -38.35 9.60 9.32
CA TYR A 16 -38.32 8.39 10.15
C TYR A 16 -37.58 8.57 11.49
N ALA A 17 -36.49 9.35 11.49
CA ALA A 17 -35.73 9.67 12.68
C ALA A 17 -36.52 10.51 13.71
N GLU A 18 -37.44 11.37 13.24
CA GLU A 18 -38.33 12.15 14.10
C GLU A 18 -39.42 11.27 14.69
N PHE A 19 -39.96 10.34 13.88
CA PHE A 19 -40.92 9.34 14.34
C PHE A 19 -40.35 8.42 15.42
N SER A 20 -39.13 7.91 15.23
CA SER A 20 -38.46 7.06 16.23
C SER A 20 -38.22 7.81 17.55
N ARG A 21 -37.78 9.07 17.49
CA ARG A 21 -37.59 9.91 18.69
C ARG A 21 -38.89 10.15 19.44
N GLN A 22 -39.99 10.40 18.72
CA GLN A 22 -41.29 10.61 19.34
C GLN A 22 -41.85 9.33 19.97
N CYS A 23 -41.67 8.17 19.32
CA CYS A 23 -42.03 6.87 19.90
C CYS A 23 -41.24 6.58 21.18
N GLU A 24 -39.93 6.84 21.19
CA GLU A 24 -39.11 6.69 22.41
C GLU A 24 -39.53 7.63 23.53
N GLN A 25 -39.90 8.88 23.19
CA GLN A 25 -40.39 9.86 24.16
C GLN A 25 -41.70 9.40 24.80
N GLN A 26 -42.66 8.95 23.98
CA GLN A 26 -43.95 8.45 24.47
C GLN A 26 -43.80 7.17 25.30
N LEU A 27 -42.90 6.26 24.90
CA LEU A 27 -42.62 5.06 25.69
C LEU A 27 -42.08 5.43 27.07
N LYS A 28 -41.20 6.42 27.18
CA LYS A 28 -40.69 6.92 28.47
C LYS A 28 -41.79 7.53 29.33
N ASP A 29 -42.71 8.30 28.73
CA ASP A 29 -43.83 8.91 29.46
C ASP A 29 -44.85 7.86 29.95
N LEU A 30 -45.14 6.85 29.13
CA LEU A 30 -45.97 5.69 29.50
C LEU A 30 -45.31 4.82 30.58
N GLN A 31 -44.01 4.56 30.46
CA GLN A 31 -43.25 3.83 31.50
C GLN A 31 -43.25 4.60 32.83
N ARG A 32 -43.24 5.94 32.78
CA ARG A 32 -43.34 6.80 33.96
C ARG A 32 -44.73 6.76 34.61
N SER A 33 -45.81 6.66 33.82
CA SER A 33 -47.16 6.48 34.35
C SER A 33 -47.39 5.05 34.88
N PHE A 34 -46.74 4.05 34.29
CA PHE A 34 -46.84 2.64 34.68
C PHE A 34 -46.21 2.32 36.05
N VAL A 35 -45.37 3.20 36.59
CA VAL A 35 -44.80 3.06 37.95
C VAL A 35 -45.89 3.20 39.05
N PHE A 36 -47.08 3.73 38.73
CA PHE A 36 -48.13 4.00 39.72
C PHE A 36 -49.32 3.03 39.75
N ASP A 37 -49.59 2.25 38.71
CA ASP A 37 -50.65 1.24 38.73
C ASP A 37 -50.33 0.07 37.79
N LYS A 38 -50.27 -1.16 38.31
CA LYS A 38 -49.83 -2.37 37.57
C LYS A 38 -50.96 -2.92 36.68
N ASP A 39 -51.35 -2.18 35.64
CA ASP A 39 -52.39 -2.58 34.69
C ASP A 39 -51.84 -3.51 33.58
N GLU A 40 -52.39 -4.71 33.45
CA GLU A 40 -52.04 -5.71 32.43
C GLU A 40 -52.18 -5.18 30.98
N SER A 41 -53.07 -4.20 30.78
CA SER A 41 -53.29 -3.54 29.49
C SER A 41 -52.10 -2.70 29.06
N ALA A 42 -51.34 -2.14 30.00
CA ALA A 42 -50.17 -1.33 29.72
C ALA A 42 -48.93 -2.18 29.37
N LEU A 43 -48.83 -3.41 29.91
CA LEU A 43 -47.76 -4.36 29.52
C LEU A 43 -47.86 -4.78 28.06
N LYS A 44 -49.06 -5.05 27.55
CA LYS A 44 -49.28 -5.39 26.13
C LYS A 44 -48.91 -4.22 25.21
N ARG A 45 -49.18 -2.99 25.63
CA ARG A 45 -48.79 -1.78 24.89
C ARG A 45 -47.27 -1.57 24.90
N ILE A 46 -46.61 -1.80 26.04
CA ILE A 46 -45.15 -1.74 26.14
C ILE A 46 -44.49 -2.79 25.25
N ASP A 47 -44.99 -4.04 25.24
CA ASP A 47 -44.48 -5.11 24.37
C ASP A 47 -44.65 -4.75 22.89
N LEU A 48 -45.83 -4.27 22.50
CA LEU A 48 -46.10 -3.83 21.14
C LEU A 48 -45.18 -2.68 20.70
N ILE A 49 -44.99 -1.66 21.54
CA ILE A 49 -44.09 -0.53 21.24
C ILE A 49 -42.64 -0.99 21.17
N THR A 50 -42.22 -1.94 22.02
CA THR A 50 -40.87 -2.50 22.01
C THR A 50 -40.62 -3.28 20.72
N LYS A 51 -41.58 -4.11 20.30
CA LYS A 51 -41.49 -4.88 19.05
C LYS A 51 -41.44 -3.96 17.82
N ILE A 52 -42.25 -2.90 17.80
CA ILE A 52 -42.24 -1.89 16.74
C ILE A 52 -40.89 -1.16 16.70
N ARG A 53 -40.33 -0.78 17.86
CA ARG A 53 -39.00 -0.16 17.95
C ARG A 53 -37.89 -1.07 17.39
N ASP A 54 -37.94 -2.36 17.68
CA ASP A 54 -36.91 -3.31 17.23
C ASP A 54 -36.98 -3.56 15.71
N GLU A 55 -38.20 -3.63 15.16
CA GLU A 55 -38.44 -3.74 13.71
C GLU A 55 -38.03 -2.46 12.96
N ILE A 56 -38.26 -1.30 13.58
CA ILE A 56 -37.82 0.00 13.09
C ILE A 56 -36.28 0.08 13.05
N THR A 57 -35.65 -0.30 14.17
CA THR A 57 -34.18 -0.30 14.28
C THR A 57 -33.55 -1.22 13.23
N SER A 58 -34.16 -2.37 12.97
CA SER A 58 -33.68 -3.31 11.96
C SER A 58 -33.78 -2.75 10.53
N GLN A 59 -34.84 -2.01 10.19
CA GLN A 59 -34.94 -1.34 8.88
C GLN A 59 -33.93 -0.20 8.72
N GLU A 60 -33.67 0.58 9.76
CA GLU A 60 -32.69 1.67 9.72
C GLU A 60 -31.25 1.12 9.59
N VAL A 61 -30.94 0.00 10.24
CA VAL A 61 -29.63 -0.65 10.08
C VAL A 61 -29.42 -1.13 8.64
N LEU A 62 -30.46 -1.67 7.98
CA LEU A 62 -30.37 -2.13 6.59
C LEU A 62 -30.24 -0.97 5.59
N SER A 63 -30.96 0.14 5.78
CA SER A 63 -30.82 1.31 4.91
C SER A 63 -29.43 1.95 5.04
N ARG A 64 -28.91 2.07 6.27
CA ARG A 64 -27.54 2.57 6.52
C ARG A 64 -26.45 1.65 5.94
N TYR A 65 -26.66 0.34 5.96
CA TYR A 65 -25.77 -0.62 5.32
C TYR A 65 -25.79 -0.48 3.78
N ALA A 66 -26.98 -0.34 3.18
CA ALA A 66 -27.13 -0.14 1.74
C ALA A 66 -26.50 1.19 1.26
N GLU A 67 -26.68 2.28 2.01
CA GLU A 67 -26.04 3.57 1.74
C GLU A 67 -24.51 3.48 1.81
N GLY A 68 -23.97 2.73 2.79
CA GLY A 68 -22.54 2.48 2.93
C GLY A 68 -21.93 1.71 1.75
N LEU A 69 -22.65 0.74 1.19
CA LEU A 69 -22.24 0.01 -0.01
C LEU A 69 -22.24 0.90 -1.26
N GLU A 70 -23.29 1.71 -1.45
CA GLU A 70 -23.34 2.67 -2.56
C GLU A 70 -22.22 3.70 -2.49
N LYS A 71 -21.94 4.22 -1.28
CA LYS A 71 -20.86 5.18 -1.06
C LYS A 71 -19.50 4.57 -1.40
N ASN A 72 -19.20 3.36 -0.93
CA ASN A 72 -17.97 2.65 -1.27
C ASN A 72 -17.83 2.44 -2.79
N LYS A 73 -18.92 2.11 -3.49
CA LYS A 73 -18.90 1.97 -4.96
C LYS A 73 -18.57 3.29 -5.66
N LYS A 74 -19.14 4.41 -5.19
CA LYS A 74 -18.86 5.77 -5.72
C LYS A 74 -17.43 6.22 -5.43
N ASP A 75 -16.93 5.99 -4.22
CA ASP A 75 -15.59 6.36 -3.80
C ASP A 75 -14.52 5.55 -4.55
N ASN A 76 -14.73 4.24 -4.75
CA ASN A 76 -13.85 3.39 -5.57
C ASN A 76 -13.86 3.78 -7.05
N ALA A 77 -15.03 4.18 -7.59
CA ALA A 77 -15.13 4.68 -8.96
C ALA A 77 -14.47 6.06 -9.14
N LEU A 78 -14.55 6.93 -8.12
CA LEU A 78 -13.88 8.23 -8.10
C LEU A 78 -12.36 8.07 -8.01
N MET A 79 -11.87 7.20 -7.11
CA MET A 79 -10.46 6.84 -7.00
C MET A 79 -9.89 6.31 -8.32
N ALA A 80 -10.60 5.40 -9.00
CA ALA A 80 -10.17 4.86 -10.29
C ALA A 80 -10.09 5.94 -11.39
N LYS A 81 -11.04 6.89 -11.42
CA LYS A 81 -11.02 8.00 -12.38
C LYS A 81 -9.87 8.98 -12.14
N THR A 82 -9.58 9.31 -10.88
CA THR A 82 -8.49 10.22 -10.50
C THR A 82 -7.12 9.62 -10.82
N ILE A 83 -6.95 8.30 -10.58
CA ILE A 83 -5.73 7.59 -10.97
C ILE A 83 -5.56 7.60 -12.49
N GLY A 84 -6.61 7.28 -13.25
CA GLY A 84 -6.57 7.29 -14.73
C GLY A 84 -6.17 8.64 -15.34
N LEU A 85 -6.62 9.76 -14.77
CA LEU A 85 -6.31 11.10 -15.26
C LEU A 85 -4.84 11.51 -15.02
N LEU A 86 -4.24 11.08 -13.90
CA LEU A 86 -2.83 11.32 -13.57
C LEU A 86 -1.88 10.52 -14.47
N PHE A 87 -2.28 9.32 -14.91
CA PHE A 87 -1.49 8.52 -15.86
C PHE A 87 -1.45 9.13 -17.28
N VAL A 88 -2.53 9.75 -17.74
CA VAL A 88 -2.57 10.36 -19.09
C VAL A 88 -1.71 11.64 -19.18
N GLY A 89 -1.71 12.47 -18.13
CA GLY A 89 -0.86 13.67 -18.06
C GLY A 89 0.64 13.35 -17.97
N ALA A 90 1.01 12.28 -17.27
CA ALA A 90 2.41 11.85 -17.13
C ALA A 90 2.99 11.31 -18.44
N ILE A 91 2.20 10.67 -19.31
CA ILE A 91 2.67 10.09 -20.58
C ILE A 91 2.97 11.18 -21.62
N VAL A 92 2.14 12.24 -21.70
CA VAL A 92 2.35 13.35 -22.64
C VAL A 92 3.48 14.29 -22.18
N GLY A 93 3.61 14.52 -20.87
CA GLY A 93 4.71 15.32 -20.31
C GLY A 93 6.07 14.63 -20.38
N THR A 94 6.12 13.30 -20.29
CA THR A 94 7.38 12.55 -20.35
C THR A 94 7.87 12.32 -21.78
N TRP A 95 7.01 12.13 -22.79
CA TRP A 95 7.47 12.05 -24.18
C TRP A 95 8.10 13.35 -24.70
N GLY A 96 7.66 14.51 -24.19
CA GLY A 96 8.28 15.80 -24.51
C GLY A 96 9.64 16.05 -23.82
N ILE A 97 9.91 15.40 -22.69
CA ILE A 97 11.13 15.63 -21.88
C ILE A 97 12.19 14.52 -22.07
N ILE A 98 11.81 13.33 -22.56
CA ILE A 98 12.76 12.25 -22.89
C ILE A 98 13.72 12.63 -24.04
N GLY A 99 13.45 13.71 -24.79
CA GLY A 99 14.34 14.25 -25.81
C GLY A 99 15.51 15.12 -25.33
N LEU A 100 15.56 15.55 -24.07
CA LEU A 100 16.57 16.55 -23.62
C LEU A 100 17.26 16.26 -22.28
N SER A 101 17.56 15.00 -21.97
CA SER A 101 18.42 14.72 -20.81
C SER A 101 19.40 13.58 -21.05
N LYS A 102 20.27 13.74 -22.05
CA LYS A 102 21.63 13.21 -21.97
C LYS A 102 22.58 14.36 -21.65
N LEU A 103 22.55 14.83 -20.41
CA LEU A 103 23.70 15.56 -19.88
C LEU A 103 24.79 14.50 -19.63
N SER A 104 25.64 14.28 -20.63
CA SER A 104 26.76 13.35 -20.57
C SER A 104 27.70 13.74 -19.44
N ARG A 105 27.51 13.17 -18.25
CA ARG A 105 28.49 13.27 -17.17
C ARG A 105 29.66 12.37 -17.54
N ASP A 106 30.80 12.97 -17.82
CA ASP A 106 32.05 12.22 -17.98
C ASP A 106 32.39 11.56 -16.64
N ILE A 107 32.47 10.23 -16.59
CA ILE A 107 32.96 9.51 -15.43
C ILE A 107 34.42 9.90 -15.27
N LYS A 108 34.73 10.57 -14.16
CA LYS A 108 36.12 10.69 -13.71
C LYS A 108 36.56 9.30 -13.23
N PRO A 109 37.47 8.61 -13.93
CA PRO A 109 37.91 7.30 -13.51
C PRO A 109 38.57 7.40 -12.14
N ASP A 110 38.07 6.62 -11.19
CA ASP A 110 38.63 6.53 -9.85
C ASP A 110 38.61 5.08 -9.37
N LYS A 111 39.51 4.76 -8.43
CA LYS A 111 39.66 3.39 -7.91
C LYS A 111 38.42 2.90 -7.16
N ILE A 112 37.70 3.80 -6.48
CA ILE A 112 36.49 3.45 -5.72
C ILE A 112 35.34 3.15 -6.68
N GLY A 113 35.17 3.96 -7.73
CA GLY A 113 34.21 3.70 -8.79
C GLY A 113 34.49 2.38 -9.51
N ALA A 114 35.75 2.09 -9.85
CA ALA A 114 36.15 0.83 -10.45
C ALA A 114 35.84 -0.38 -9.54
N PHE A 115 36.16 -0.26 -8.25
CA PHE A 115 35.86 -1.29 -7.25
C PHE A 115 34.36 -1.57 -7.14
N THR A 116 33.54 -0.52 -7.03
CA THR A 116 32.08 -0.63 -6.93
C THR A 116 31.49 -1.24 -8.19
N ALA A 117 31.95 -0.81 -9.36
CA ALA A 117 31.51 -1.36 -10.65
C ALA A 117 31.81 -2.86 -10.75
N CYS A 118 33.02 -3.27 -10.34
CA CYS A 118 33.39 -4.68 -10.30
C CYS A 118 32.55 -5.48 -9.31
N GLN A 119 32.20 -4.94 -8.13
CA GLN A 119 31.31 -5.62 -7.19
C GLN A 119 29.92 -5.89 -7.81
N GLU A 120 29.34 -4.92 -8.51
CA GLU A 120 28.05 -5.13 -9.20
C GLU A 120 28.16 -6.19 -10.30
N LEU A 121 29.23 -6.15 -11.11
CA LEU A 121 29.49 -7.13 -12.16
C LEU A 121 29.63 -8.56 -11.59
N VAL A 122 30.35 -8.71 -10.48
CA VAL A 122 30.48 -9.98 -9.76
C VAL A 122 29.13 -10.41 -9.18
N ARG A 123 28.38 -9.49 -8.55
CA ARG A 123 27.07 -9.77 -7.95
C ARG A 123 26.10 -10.36 -8.97
N MET A 124 26.07 -9.82 -10.18
CA MET A 124 25.23 -10.33 -11.27
C MET A 124 25.60 -11.74 -11.75
N ARG A 125 26.82 -12.22 -11.45
CA ARG A 125 27.29 -13.57 -11.82
C ARG A 125 27.07 -14.61 -10.72
N LEU A 126 26.69 -14.21 -9.50
CA LEU A 126 26.46 -15.12 -8.38
C LEU A 126 25.10 -15.82 -8.49
N LYS A 127 25.01 -17.04 -7.95
CA LYS A 127 23.76 -17.83 -7.91
C LYS A 127 22.71 -17.24 -6.96
N ALA A 128 23.16 -16.64 -5.86
CA ALA A 128 22.30 -15.99 -4.87
C ALA A 128 22.80 -14.56 -4.59
N PRO A 129 22.53 -13.59 -5.49
CA PRO A 129 23.08 -12.23 -5.41
C PRO A 129 22.75 -11.50 -4.11
N SER A 130 21.58 -11.76 -3.52
CA SER A 130 21.13 -11.16 -2.25
C SER A 130 21.91 -11.64 -1.02
N THR A 131 22.66 -12.74 -1.15
CA THR A 131 23.49 -13.31 -0.06
C THR A 131 24.96 -12.91 -0.17
N ALA A 132 25.31 -12.12 -1.18
CA ALA A 132 26.68 -11.75 -1.51
C ALA A 132 27.23 -10.74 -0.50
N ASP A 133 28.31 -11.13 0.16
CA ASP A 133 29.02 -10.34 1.16
C ASP A 133 30.43 -10.06 0.65
N PHE A 134 30.66 -8.82 0.21
CA PHE A 134 31.90 -8.44 -0.46
C PHE A 134 32.94 -7.96 0.55
N ALA A 135 34.21 -8.23 0.29
CA ALA A 135 35.31 -7.69 1.09
C ALA A 135 35.28 -6.15 1.10
N SER A 136 35.85 -5.57 2.17
CA SER A 136 36.04 -4.11 2.24
C SER A 136 37.06 -3.64 1.19
N TYR A 137 37.01 -2.35 0.83
CA TYR A 137 37.97 -1.76 -0.10
C TYR A 137 39.42 -1.93 0.39
N SER A 138 39.66 -1.82 1.70
CA SER A 138 40.98 -2.03 2.34
C SER A 138 41.52 -3.45 2.21
N GLU A 139 40.66 -4.45 2.03
CA GLU A 139 41.03 -5.86 1.82
C GLU A 139 41.14 -6.22 0.34
N SER A 140 40.88 -5.24 -0.54
CA SER A 140 40.96 -5.40 -1.99
C SER A 140 42.24 -4.77 -2.53
N THR A 141 42.68 -5.26 -3.70
CA THR A 141 43.78 -4.66 -4.44
C THR A 141 43.22 -4.04 -5.71
N VAL A 142 43.41 -2.72 -5.88
CA VAL A 142 43.00 -1.98 -7.08
C VAL A 142 44.24 -1.39 -7.75
N ILE A 143 44.57 -1.92 -8.93
CA ILE A 143 45.63 -1.42 -9.79
C ILE A 143 44.97 -0.61 -10.91
N GLU A 144 45.51 0.58 -11.15
CA GLU A 144 45.03 1.53 -12.16
C GLU A 144 46.14 1.75 -13.19
N ASP A 145 45.76 1.71 -14.46
CA ASP A 145 46.60 2.02 -15.63
C ASP A 145 45.78 2.86 -16.62
N ASP A 146 45.93 4.18 -16.55
CA ASP A 146 45.13 5.16 -17.29
C ASP A 146 43.61 4.97 -17.09
N ARG A 147 42.90 4.46 -18.10
CA ARG A 147 41.45 4.18 -18.02
C ARG A 147 41.14 2.72 -17.68
N TYR A 148 42.16 1.89 -17.47
CA TYR A 148 42.04 0.47 -17.21
C TYR A 148 42.26 0.19 -15.72
N PHE A 149 41.38 -0.61 -15.14
CA PHE A 149 41.42 -0.96 -13.72
C PHE A 149 41.37 -2.46 -13.56
N ARG A 150 42.27 -2.98 -12.72
CA ARG A 150 42.28 -4.36 -12.28
C ARG A 150 41.97 -4.41 -10.79
N VAL A 151 40.83 -5.00 -10.46
CA VAL A 151 40.36 -5.16 -9.09
C VAL A 151 40.45 -6.63 -8.71
N THR A 152 41.20 -6.93 -7.64
CA THR A 152 41.29 -8.26 -7.05
C THR A 152 40.70 -8.23 -5.66
N SER A 153 39.71 -9.08 -5.40
CA SER A 153 39.03 -9.16 -4.11
C SER A 153 38.36 -10.52 -3.92
N TYR A 154 37.53 -10.66 -2.88
CA TYR A 154 36.71 -11.83 -2.64
C TYR A 154 35.26 -11.46 -2.34
N VAL A 155 34.37 -12.44 -2.50
CA VAL A 155 32.97 -12.37 -2.10
C VAL A 155 32.59 -13.67 -1.41
N ASP A 156 31.90 -13.57 -0.29
CA ASP A 156 31.32 -14.70 0.41
C ASP A 156 29.83 -14.77 0.03
N ALA A 157 29.43 -15.82 -0.69
CA ALA A 157 28.06 -15.97 -1.19
C ALA A 157 27.56 -17.40 -1.06
N GLN A 158 26.23 -17.59 -0.97
CA GLN A 158 25.65 -18.92 -0.91
C GLN A 158 25.70 -19.62 -2.28
N ASN A 159 26.08 -20.90 -2.27
CA ASN A 159 25.96 -21.79 -3.42
C ASN A 159 24.53 -22.37 -3.51
N ALA A 160 24.27 -23.21 -4.52
CA ALA A 160 22.96 -23.83 -4.73
C ALA A 160 22.50 -24.77 -3.58
N PHE A 161 23.42 -25.16 -2.70
CA PHE A 161 23.16 -26.00 -1.52
C PHE A 161 22.98 -25.18 -0.24
N GLY A 162 22.98 -23.83 -0.33
CA GLY A 162 22.80 -22.93 0.82
C GLY A 162 24.05 -22.72 1.68
N ALA A 163 25.20 -23.29 1.31
CA ALA A 163 26.45 -23.06 2.02
C ALA A 163 27.11 -21.75 1.57
N LYS A 164 27.51 -20.90 2.53
CA LYS A 164 28.26 -19.65 2.25
C LYS A 164 29.72 -20.00 1.98
N LEU A 165 30.19 -19.75 0.76
CA LEU A 165 31.56 -20.03 0.32
C LEU A 165 32.27 -18.75 -0.09
N ARG A 166 33.57 -18.68 0.19
CA ARG A 166 34.45 -17.58 -0.22
C ARG A 166 34.98 -17.81 -1.62
N ASN A 167 34.63 -16.94 -2.55
CA ASN A 167 35.13 -16.95 -3.91
C ASN A 167 36.02 -15.73 -4.16
N ARG A 168 37.26 -15.96 -4.58
CA ARG A 168 38.13 -14.90 -5.08
C ARG A 168 37.75 -14.55 -6.51
N TRP A 169 37.92 -13.29 -6.87
CA TRP A 169 37.64 -12.80 -8.20
C TRP A 169 38.65 -11.73 -8.61
N VAL A 170 38.90 -11.69 -9.93
CA VAL A 170 39.73 -10.67 -10.58
C VAL A 170 38.87 -10.04 -11.68
N CYS A 171 38.67 -8.73 -11.59
CA CYS A 171 37.82 -7.98 -12.50
C CYS A 171 38.63 -6.89 -13.20
N HIS A 172 38.56 -6.89 -14.53
CA HIS A 172 39.17 -5.88 -15.39
C HIS A 172 38.06 -5.01 -15.99
N VAL A 173 38.12 -3.71 -15.72
CA VAL A 173 37.14 -2.74 -16.24
C VAL A 173 37.85 -1.56 -16.89
N GLN A 174 37.21 -0.99 -17.92
CA GLN A 174 37.62 0.24 -18.56
C GLN A 174 36.64 1.36 -18.25
N ALA A 175 37.13 2.52 -17.85
CA ALA A 175 36.32 3.73 -17.76
C ALA A 175 36.06 4.32 -19.16
N LYS A 176 34.80 4.29 -19.58
CA LYS A 176 34.30 5.03 -20.75
C LYS A 176 33.52 6.26 -20.28
N LYS A 177 33.27 7.19 -21.22
CA LYS A 177 32.67 8.51 -20.93
C LYS A 177 31.51 8.45 -19.93
N GLU A 178 30.56 7.52 -20.11
CA GLU A 178 29.37 7.46 -19.25
C GLU A 178 29.23 6.14 -18.48
N THR A 179 30.11 5.15 -18.72
CA THR A 179 29.94 3.80 -18.19
C THR A 179 31.26 3.09 -17.90
N TRP A 180 31.22 2.10 -17.02
CA TRP A 180 32.28 1.12 -16.87
C TRP A 180 32.04 -0.02 -17.85
N GLN A 181 33.03 -0.34 -18.67
CA GLN A 181 32.99 -1.50 -19.55
C GLN A 181 33.75 -2.66 -18.91
N LEU A 182 33.07 -3.79 -18.75
CA LEU A 182 33.75 -5.04 -18.41
C LEU A 182 34.66 -5.47 -19.56
N ILE A 183 35.94 -5.61 -19.28
CA ILE A 183 36.91 -6.24 -20.18
C ILE A 183 36.92 -7.72 -19.92
N ASP A 184 37.11 -8.10 -18.65
CA ASP A 184 37.21 -9.49 -18.25
C ASP A 184 36.87 -9.67 -16.76
N LEU A 185 36.33 -10.85 -16.42
CA LEU A 185 36.00 -11.23 -15.04
C LEU A 185 36.33 -12.71 -14.85
N GLU A 186 37.30 -12.94 -13.99
CA GLU A 186 37.82 -14.27 -13.69
C GLU A 186 37.46 -14.66 -12.25
N PHE A 187 37.15 -15.94 -12.07
CA PHE A 187 37.07 -16.60 -10.76
C PHE A 187 38.20 -17.63 -10.70
N PRO A 188 39.38 -17.27 -10.19
CA PRO A 188 40.50 -18.19 -10.06
C PRO A 188 40.07 -19.41 -9.25
N ALA A 189 40.39 -20.61 -9.74
CA ALA A 189 40.22 -21.83 -8.95
C ALA A 189 41.10 -21.74 -7.69
N LEU A 190 40.54 -22.19 -6.56
CA LEU A 190 41.24 -22.31 -5.28
C LEU A 190 42.22 -23.48 -5.30
#